data_AF-A0A495JUN1-F1
#
_entry.id   AF-A0A495JUN1-F1
#
_cell.length_a   1.000
_cell.length_b   1.000
_cell.length_c   1.000
_cell.angle_alpha   90.00
_cell.angle_beta   90.00
_cell.angle_gamma   90.00
#
_symmetry.space_group_name_H-M   'P 1'
#
loop_
_entity.id
_entity.type
_entity.pdbx_description
1 polymer ?
#
loop_
_entity_poly.entity_id
_entity_poly.type
_entity_poly.pdbx_seq_one_letter_code
_entity_poly.pdbx_strand_id
1 'polypeptide(L)'
;MAKTTAEASYTGDQVEEALSRAVDDLLDRVQPLGEEIGDALRVLMNVGMHYLEHPDAADLEEAIGAKYAEDPETVMGWVAACD
;
A
#
# COMPACT_ATOMS: atom_id res chain seq x y z
N MET A 1 -19.44 15.83 -26.79
CA MET A 1 -18.58 14.73 -27.28
C MET A 1 -18.03 14.02 -26.07
N ALA A 2 -18.41 12.76 -25.84
CA ALA A 2 -17.83 11.96 -24.77
C ALA A 2 -16.35 11.70 -25.12
N LYS A 3 -15.45 12.12 -24.25
CA LYS A 3 -14.02 11.80 -24.37
C LYS A 3 -13.91 10.32 -24.00
N THR A 4 -13.81 9.44 -24.98
CA THR A 4 -13.51 8.03 -24.73
C THR A 4 -12.11 7.99 -24.17
N THR A 5 -11.99 7.93 -22.84
CA THR A 5 -10.72 7.68 -22.18
C THR A 5 -10.31 6.28 -22.63
N ALA A 6 -9.23 6.16 -23.39
CA ALA A 6 -8.67 4.85 -23.69
C ALA A 6 -8.39 4.14 -22.36
N GLU A 7 -8.82 2.88 -22.23
CA GLU A 7 -8.46 2.07 -21.08
C GLU A 7 -6.93 1.90 -21.08
N ALA A 8 -6.27 2.62 -20.19
CA ALA A 8 -4.84 2.48 -19.99
C ALA A 8 -4.61 1.24 -19.12
N SER A 9 -3.85 0.27 -19.65
CA SER A 9 -3.34 -0.86 -18.89
C SER A 9 -1.94 -0.50 -18.38
N TYR A 10 -1.67 -0.81 -17.12
CA TYR A 10 -0.37 -0.61 -16.48
C TYR A 10 0.20 -1.97 -16.06
N THR A 11 1.53 -2.10 -16.03
CA THR A 11 2.19 -3.26 -15.43
C THR A 11 2.17 -3.18 -13.91
N GLY A 12 2.37 -4.30 -13.22
CA GLY A 12 2.51 -4.32 -11.76
C GLY A 12 3.58 -3.34 -11.28
N ASP A 13 4.78 -3.40 -11.87
CA ASP A 13 5.89 -2.49 -11.55
C ASP A 13 5.52 -1.01 -11.72
N GLN A 14 4.74 -0.66 -12.75
CA GLN A 14 4.29 0.72 -12.97
C GLN A 14 3.32 1.19 -11.89
N VAL A 15 2.45 0.29 -11.41
CA VAL A 15 1.53 0.60 -10.32
C VAL A 15 2.31 0.73 -9.01
N GLU A 16 3.23 -0.19 -8.72
CA GLU A 16 4.07 -0.16 -7.53
C GLU A 16 4.92 1.12 -7.46
N GLU A 17 5.62 1.47 -8.55
CA GLU A 17 6.44 2.68 -8.62
C GLU A 17 5.59 3.95 -8.42
N ALA A 18 4.42 4.01 -9.05
CA ALA A 18 3.52 5.14 -8.91
C ALA A 18 2.98 5.29 -7.48
N LEU A 19 2.60 4.19 -6.83
CA LEU A 19 2.10 4.20 -5.46
C LEU A 19 3.21 4.55 -4.46
N SER A 20 4.40 3.97 -4.62
CA SER A 20 5.57 4.26 -3.78
C SER A 20 5.90 5.76 -3.82
N ARG A 21 5.96 6.34 -5.03
CA ARG A 21 6.16 7.77 -5.20
C ARG A 21 5.05 8.61 -4.57
N ALA A 22 3.79 8.19 -4.68
CA ALA A 22 2.67 8.90 -4.08
C ALA A 22 2.74 8.87 -2.54
N VAL A 23 3.15 7.75 -1.95
CA VAL A 23 3.39 7.62 -0.50
C VAL A 23 4.51 8.56 -0.07
N ASP A 24 5.65 8.57 -0.75
CA ASP A 24 6.76 9.47 -0.45
C ASP A 24 6.35 10.95 -0.55
N ASP A 25 5.65 11.32 -1.64
CA ASP A 25 5.11 12.67 -1.86
C ASP A 25 4.12 13.11 -0.76
N LEU A 26 3.35 12.18 -0.21
CA LEU A 26 2.44 12.45 0.90
C LEU A 26 3.24 12.63 2.20
N LEU A 27 4.15 11.72 2.51
CA LEU A 27 4.96 11.75 3.73
C LEU A 27 5.83 13.00 3.83
N ASP A 28 6.38 13.47 2.71
CA ASP A 28 7.12 14.74 2.63
C ASP A 28 6.24 15.95 3.01
N ARG A 29 4.93 15.88 2.76
CA ARG A 29 3.98 16.96 3.07
C ARG A 29 3.38 16.85 4.46
N VAL A 30 3.35 15.66 5.03
CA VAL A 30 2.71 15.37 6.33
C VAL A 30 3.70 15.06 7.45
N GLN A 31 4.97 15.47 7.31
CA GLN A 31 6.05 15.24 8.29
C GLN A 31 5.72 15.46 9.79
N PRO A 32 4.75 16.29 10.25
CA PRO A 32 4.41 16.29 11.67
C PRO A 32 3.55 15.11 12.16
N LEU A 33 3.11 14.18 11.29
CA LEU A 33 2.08 13.17 11.63
C LEU A 33 2.60 11.82 12.17
N GLY A 34 3.87 11.71 12.52
CA GLY A 34 4.43 10.49 13.14
C GLY A 34 4.86 9.42 12.13
N GLU A 35 5.75 8.53 12.57
CA GLU A 35 6.30 7.43 11.75
C GLU A 35 5.23 6.40 11.40
N GLU A 36 4.19 6.29 12.24
CA GLU A 36 3.10 5.34 12.17
C GLU A 36 2.22 5.54 10.93
N ILE A 37 2.01 6.78 10.50
CA ILE A 37 1.30 7.08 9.23
C ILE A 37 2.13 6.63 8.04
N GLY A 38 3.46 6.75 8.13
CA GLY A 38 4.39 6.19 7.15
C GLY A 38 4.23 4.69 7.01
N ASP A 39 4.20 3.99 8.13
CA ASP A 39 4.06 2.54 8.16
C ASP A 39 2.67 2.11 7.67
N ALA A 40 1.61 2.82 8.06
CA ALA A 40 0.25 2.57 7.58
C ALA A 40 0.14 2.65 6.05
N LEU A 41 0.72 3.69 5.44
CA LEU A 41 0.68 3.89 4.00
C LEU A 41 1.49 2.83 3.24
N ARG A 42 2.63 2.42 3.80
CA ARG A 42 3.46 1.35 3.22
C ARG A 42 2.79 -0.01 3.32
N VAL A 43 2.15 -0.33 4.45
CA VAL A 43 1.34 -1.55 4.61
C VAL A 43 0.20 -1.56 3.61
N LEU A 44 -0.55 -0.46 3.48
CA LEU A 44 -1.62 -0.33 2.49
C LEU A 44 -1.12 -0.58 1.06
N MET A 45 0.01 0.02 0.67
CA MET A 45 0.60 -0.17 -0.65
C MET A 45 0.93 -1.64 -0.91
N ASN A 46 1.65 -2.29 0.02
CA ASN A 46 2.10 -3.67 -0.16
C ASN A 46 0.94 -4.66 -0.20
N VAL A 47 -0.03 -4.52 0.71
CA VAL A 47 -1.25 -5.33 0.75
C VAL A 47 -2.10 -5.08 -0.50
N GLY A 48 -2.23 -3.82 -0.92
CA GLY A 48 -2.95 -3.45 -2.15
C GLY A 48 -2.34 -4.08 -3.39
N MET A 49 -1.01 -4.07 -3.51
CA MET A 49 -0.29 -4.77 -4.57
C MET A 49 -0.53 -6.28 -4.52
N HIS A 50 -0.54 -6.86 -3.32
CA HIS A 50 -0.85 -8.29 -3.16
C HIS A 50 -2.25 -8.63 -3.69
N TYR A 51 -3.27 -7.84 -3.36
CA TYR A 51 -4.63 -8.05 -3.85
C TYR A 51 -4.79 -7.87 -5.37
N LEU A 52 -4.00 -6.99 -5.99
CA LEU A 52 -3.97 -6.86 -7.45
C LEU A 52 -3.35 -8.10 -8.11
N GLU A 53 -2.31 -8.66 -7.50
CA GLU A 53 -1.63 -9.87 -7.98
C GLU A 53 -2.43 -11.16 -7.69
N HIS A 54 -3.17 -11.17 -6.58
CA HIS A 54 -3.93 -12.31 -6.06
C HIS A 54 -5.36 -11.88 -5.71
N PRO A 55 -6.25 -11.72 -6.72
CA PRO A 55 -7.62 -11.27 -6.50
C PRO A 55 -8.47 -12.18 -5.59
N ASP A 56 -8.02 -13.42 -5.41
CA ASP A 56 -8.66 -14.45 -4.58
C ASP A 56 -8.05 -14.56 -3.16
N ALA A 57 -7.13 -13.67 -2.79
CA ALA A 57 -6.57 -13.62 -1.44
C ALA A 57 -7.69 -13.48 -0.40
N ALA A 58 -7.61 -14.29 0.66
CA ALA A 58 -8.69 -14.48 1.61
C ALA A 58 -8.92 -13.25 2.50
N ASP A 59 -7.83 -12.64 2.99
CA ASP A 59 -7.88 -11.55 3.95
C ASP A 59 -6.57 -10.74 4.03
N LEU A 60 -6.49 -9.85 5.03
CA LEU A 60 -5.33 -9.00 5.31
C LEU A 60 -4.16 -9.79 5.89
N GLU A 61 -4.41 -10.84 6.67
CA GLU A 61 -3.35 -11.64 7.31
C GLU A 61 -2.56 -12.41 6.25
N GLU A 62 -3.25 -12.99 5.27
CA GLU A 62 -2.61 -13.62 4.11
C GLU A 62 -1.71 -12.63 3.37
N ALA A 63 -2.23 -11.44 3.07
CA ALA A 63 -1.49 -10.42 2.33
C ALA A 63 -0.26 -9.91 3.11
N ILE A 64 -0.38 -9.74 4.42
CA ILE A 64 0.75 -9.38 5.28
C ILE A 64 1.78 -10.50 5.30
N GLY A 65 1.37 -11.75 5.53
CA GLY A 65 2.27 -12.90 5.53
C GLY A 65 3.00 -13.13 4.20
N ALA A 66 2.42 -12.67 3.09
CA ALA A 66 3.05 -12.73 1.77
C ALA A 66 4.04 -11.58 1.50
N LYS A 67 3.84 -10.40 2.10
CA LYS A 67 4.62 -9.18 1.81
C LYS A 67 5.64 -8.81 2.89
N TYR A 68 5.55 -9.41 4.07
CA TYR A 68 6.41 -9.13 5.22
C TYR A 68 7.05 -10.40 5.78
N ALA A 69 8.19 -10.25 6.45
CA ALA A 69 8.84 -11.37 7.14
C ALA A 69 8.29 -11.54 8.57
N GLU A 70 7.77 -10.46 9.12
CA GLU A 70 7.15 -10.36 10.43
C GLU A 70 5.72 -10.94 10.44
N ASP A 71 5.24 -11.32 11.61
CA ASP A 71 3.86 -11.76 11.78
C ASP A 71 2.85 -10.60 11.67
N PRO A 72 1.57 -10.89 11.36
CA PRO A 72 0.54 -9.86 11.22
C PRO A 72 0.38 -8.97 12.46
N GLU A 73 0.54 -9.50 13.67
CA GLU A 73 0.43 -8.70 14.90
C GLU A 73 1.53 -7.64 14.99
N THR A 74 2.77 -8.00 14.64
CA THR A 74 3.92 -7.09 14.61
C THR A 74 3.72 -5.98 13.59
N VAL A 75 3.30 -6.33 12.36
CA VAL A 75 3.06 -5.35 11.29
C VAL A 75 1.93 -4.39 11.66
N MET A 76 0.85 -4.91 12.24
CA MET A 76 -0.25 -4.07 12.73
C MET A 76 0.17 -3.19 13.92
N GLY A 77 1.16 -3.63 14.70
CA GLY A 77 1.76 -2.83 15.76
C GLY A 77 2.44 -1.55 15.27
N TRP A 78 3.03 -1.55 14.08
CA TRP A 78 3.62 -0.34 13.46
C TRP A 78 2.56 0.71 13.12
N VAL A 79 1.38 0.25 12.71
CA VAL A 79 0.25 1.09 12.30
C VAL A 79 -0.54 1.61 13.50
N ALA A 80 -0.64 0.81 14.57
CA ALA A 80 -1.51 1.06 15.71
C ALA A 80 -1.03 2.18 16.66
N ALA A 81 0.19 2.68 16.52
CA ALA A 81 0.74 3.72 17.41
C ALA A 81 0.29 5.17 17.07
N CYS A 82 -0.63 5.36 16.11
CA CYS A 82 -1.28 6.65 15.88
C CYS A 82 -2.25 7.01 17.03
N ASP A 83 -1.76 7.71 18.06
CA ASP A 83 -2.58 8.42 19.07
C ASP A 83 -2.82 9.90 18.69
#